data_AF-A0A972EXU4-F1
#
_entry.id   AF-A0A972EXU4-F1
#
_cell.length_a   1.000
_cell.length_b   1.000
_cell.length_c   1.000
_cell.angle_alpha   90.00
_cell.angle_beta   90.00
_cell.angle_gamma   90.00
#
_symmetry.space_group_name_H-M   'P 1'
#
loop_
_entity.id
_entity.type
_entity.pdbx_description
1 polymer ?
#
loop_
_entity_poly.entity_id
_entity_poly.type
_entity_poly.pdbx_seq_one_letter_code
_entity_poly.pdbx_strand_id
1 'polypeptide(L)'
;MAKESSIAPKERVNIVYRPALGDAKEEVELPLKMLVVGDFTGNPGDRAVEKREPVNVDKDNFNEVMKGHNISLNLSVPNRLTADTEDALDVRLRIASIKDLTPEAIVD
;
A
#
# COMPACT_ATOMS: atom_id res chain seq x y z
N MET A 1 3.20 26.18 -6.05
CA MET A 1 4.61 26.63 -6.17
C MET A 1 5.19 25.81 -7.33
N ALA A 2 5.46 26.33 -8.52
CA ALA A 2 6.20 27.52 -8.89
C ALA A 2 5.31 28.58 -9.58
N LYS A 3 5.37 29.83 -9.10
CA LYS A 3 4.58 30.95 -9.64
C LYS A 3 5.42 32.10 -10.21
N GLU A 4 6.72 31.95 -10.36
CA GLU A 4 7.56 32.99 -10.96
C GLU A 4 8.41 32.41 -12.08
N SER A 5 8.08 32.80 -13.31
CA SER A 5 8.90 32.53 -14.48
C SER A 5 10.19 33.34 -14.40
N SER A 6 11.31 32.69 -14.70
CA SER A 6 12.65 33.29 -14.77
C SER A 6 12.66 34.64 -15.50
N ILE A 7 13.08 35.70 -14.80
CA ILE A 7 13.29 37.01 -15.40
C ILE A 7 14.75 37.08 -15.84
N ALA A 8 15.00 37.14 -17.15
CA ALA A 8 16.34 37.31 -17.69
C ALA A 8 16.89 38.74 -17.40
N PRO A 9 18.23 38.92 -17.34
CA PRO A 9 18.86 40.20 -17.06
C PRO A 9 18.46 41.29 -18.04
N LYS A 10 18.56 42.55 -17.60
CA LYS A 10 17.97 43.75 -18.23
C LYS A 10 18.49 44.01 -19.65
N GLU A 11 17.88 43.39 -20.65
CA GLU A 11 17.97 43.80 -22.06
C GLU A 11 16.86 44.82 -22.39
N ARG A 12 16.99 45.52 -23.53
CA ARG A 12 16.06 46.60 -23.93
C ARG A 12 14.63 46.10 -24.22
N VAL A 13 14.44 44.78 -24.36
CA VAL A 13 13.14 44.14 -24.60
C VAL A 13 13.07 42.87 -23.76
N ASN A 14 12.10 42.81 -22.85
CA ASN A 14 11.76 41.60 -22.09
C ASN A 14 10.44 41.04 -22.60
N ILE A 15 10.47 39.86 -23.22
CA ILE A 15 9.27 39.15 -23.65
C ILE A 15 8.84 38.21 -22.51
N VAL A 16 7.65 38.43 -21.96
CA VAL A 16 7.08 37.59 -20.90
C VAL A 16 5.78 36.98 -21.42
N TYR A 17 5.70 35.64 -21.42
CA TYR A 17 4.46 34.95 -21.71
C TYR A 17 3.49 35.14 -20.55
N ARG A 18 2.35 35.79 -20.80
CA ARG A 18 1.25 35.93 -19.85
C ARG A 18 0.06 35.13 -20.40
N PRO A 19 -0.29 33.98 -19.80
CA PRO A 19 -1.46 33.23 -20.24
C PRO A 19 -2.72 34.09 -20.01
N ALA A 20 -3.57 34.21 -21.04
CA ALA A 20 -4.79 35.01 -21.02
C ALA A 20 -5.94 34.28 -20.30
N LEU A 21 -5.75 33.98 -19.01
CA LEU A 21 -6.73 33.26 -18.19
C LEU A 21 -7.78 34.20 -17.56
N GLY A 22 -7.61 35.52 -17.65
CA GLY A 22 -8.56 36.49 -17.09
C GLY A 22 -8.85 36.22 -15.61
N ASP A 23 -10.13 36.16 -15.26
CA ASP A 23 -10.64 35.80 -13.93
C ASP A 23 -11.03 34.30 -13.81
N ALA A 24 -10.60 33.46 -14.76
CA ALA A 24 -10.93 32.03 -14.74
C ALA A 24 -10.36 31.38 -13.47
N LYS A 25 -11.24 30.73 -12.71
CA LYS A 25 -10.86 29.93 -11.55
C LYS A 25 -10.41 28.55 -12.04
N GLU A 26 -9.28 28.10 -11.51
CA GLU A 26 -8.80 26.74 -11.73
C GLU A 26 -9.76 25.77 -11.05
N GLU A 27 -10.37 24.88 -11.84
CA GLU A 27 -11.14 23.76 -11.30
C GLU A 27 -10.17 22.62 -10.96
N VAL A 28 -10.26 22.11 -9.74
CA VAL A 28 -9.46 20.98 -9.27
C VAL A 28 -10.38 19.78 -9.12
N GLU A 29 -10.10 18.73 -9.88
CA GLU A 29 -10.83 17.47 -9.78
C GLU A 29 -10.42 16.70 -8.52
N LEU A 30 -11.41 16.17 -7.80
CA LEU A 30 -11.16 15.31 -6.65
C LEU A 30 -11.05 13.85 -7.10
N PRO A 31 -9.97 13.14 -6.73
CA PRO A 31 -9.84 11.73 -7.06
C PRO A 31 -10.87 10.90 -6.28
N LEU A 32 -11.43 9.88 -6.94
CA LEU A 32 -12.19 8.85 -6.26
C LEU A 32 -11.26 8.01 -5.37
N LYS A 33 -11.37 8.18 -4.05
CA LYS A 33 -10.63 7.39 -3.05
C LYS A 33 -11.56 6.43 -2.36
N MET A 34 -11.16 5.16 -2.28
CA MET A 34 -11.89 4.10 -1.59
C MET A 34 -11.15 3.71 -0.32
N LEU A 35 -11.89 3.51 0.77
CA LEU A 35 -11.37 2.96 2.01
C LEU A 35 -11.85 1.51 2.14
N VAL A 36 -10.92 0.56 2.12
CA VAL A 36 -11.20 -0.86 2.32
C VAL A 36 -10.89 -1.21 3.76
N VAL A 37 -11.88 -1.78 4.46
CA VAL A 37 -11.77 -2.14 5.88
C VAL A 37 -11.99 -3.64 6.03
N GLY A 38 -11.10 -4.30 6.77
CA GLY A 38 -11.16 -5.73 7.04
C GLY A 38 -10.09 -6.15 8.03
N ASP A 39 -10.13 -7.42 8.43
CA ASP A 39 -9.01 -8.04 9.14
C ASP A 39 -7.97 -8.52 8.12
N PHE A 40 -6.84 -7.82 8.08
CA PHE A 40 -5.74 -8.11 7.16
C PHE A 40 -4.56 -8.82 7.81
N THR A 41 -4.57 -9.02 9.13
CA THR A 41 -3.39 -9.54 9.85
C THR A 41 -3.66 -10.78 10.70
N GLY A 42 -4.93 -11.10 10.96
CA GLY A 42 -5.31 -12.19 11.86
C GLY A 42 -4.99 -11.91 13.33
N ASN A 43 -4.59 -10.68 13.66
CA ASN A 43 -4.34 -10.21 15.02
C ASN A 43 -5.18 -8.94 15.28
N PRO A 44 -5.97 -8.88 16.35
CA PRO A 44 -6.84 -7.72 16.63
C PRO A 44 -6.09 -6.41 16.86
N GLY A 45 -4.80 -6.48 17.24
CA GLY A 45 -3.93 -5.35 17.55
C GLY A 45 -4.42 -4.52 18.76
N ASP A 46 -3.49 -3.89 19.47
CA ASP A 46 -3.82 -3.21 20.75
C ASP A 46 -4.29 -1.75 20.57
N ARG A 47 -4.19 -1.21 19.35
CA ARG A 47 -4.51 0.18 19.06
C ARG A 47 -6.02 0.38 18.91
N ALA A 48 -6.58 1.38 19.59
CA ALA A 48 -7.94 1.86 19.35
C ALA A 48 -8.12 2.31 17.89
N VAL A 49 -9.32 2.15 17.34
CA VAL A 49 -9.62 2.42 15.92
C VAL A 49 -9.25 3.84 15.50
N GLU A 50 -9.53 4.84 16.34
CA GLU A 50 -9.20 6.26 16.10
C GLU A 50 -7.69 6.54 15.98
N LYS A 51 -6.83 5.64 16.50
CA LYS A 51 -5.37 5.74 16.45
C LYS A 51 -4.76 4.88 15.33
N ARG A 52 -5.59 4.23 14.50
CA ARG A 52 -5.15 3.43 13.36
C ARG A 52 -5.16 4.34 12.12
N GLU A 53 -4.00 4.52 11.52
CA GLU A 53 -3.87 5.30 10.28
C GLU A 53 -4.18 4.42 9.06
N PRO A 54 -5.00 4.90 8.10
CA PRO A 54 -5.16 4.23 6.82
C PRO A 54 -3.84 4.23 6.04
N VAL A 55 -3.53 3.11 5.39
CA VAL A 55 -2.36 2.98 4.53
C VAL A 55 -2.80 3.08 3.07
N ASN A 56 -2.09 3.87 2.27
CA ASN A 56 -2.32 3.96 0.84
C ASN A 56 -1.72 2.73 0.15
N VAL A 57 -2.48 2.14 -0.78
CA VAL A 57 -2.06 0.98 -1.55
C VAL A 57 -2.25 1.25 -3.03
N ASP A 58 -1.22 1.00 -3.81
CA ASP A 58 -1.23 1.03 -5.28
C ASP A 58 -0.50 -0.21 -5.85
N LYS A 59 -0.31 -0.24 -7.17
CA LYS A 59 0.31 -1.39 -7.85
C LYS A 59 1.80 -1.53 -7.56
N ASP A 60 2.45 -0.44 -7.18
CA ASP A 60 3.90 -0.37 -7.05
C ASP A 60 4.32 -0.68 -5.60
N ASN A 61 3.48 -0.35 -4.61
CA ASN A 61 3.78 -0.51 -3.19
C ASN A 61 3.11 -1.73 -2.50
N PHE A 62 2.28 -2.50 -3.21
CA PHE A 62 1.45 -3.55 -2.60
C PHE A 62 2.24 -4.53 -1.72
N ASN A 63 3.35 -5.08 -2.22
CA ASN A 63 4.15 -6.05 -1.47
C ASN A 63 4.90 -5.40 -0.30
N GLU A 64 5.28 -4.12 -0.42
CA GLU A 64 5.93 -3.40 0.68
C GLU A 64 4.97 -3.17 1.84
N VAL A 65 3.73 -2.78 1.54
CA VAL A 65 2.66 -2.64 2.52
C VAL A 65 2.36 -3.99 3.18
N MET A 66 2.23 -5.06 2.38
CA MET A 66 1.98 -6.41 2.90
C MET A 66 3.08 -6.87 3.87
N LYS A 67 4.35 -6.65 3.50
CA LYS A 67 5.51 -6.92 4.37
C LYS A 67 5.47 -6.11 5.66
N GLY A 68 5.10 -4.83 5.58
CA GLY A 68 4.98 -3.94 6.74
C GLY A 68 3.92 -4.37 7.75
N HIS A 69 2.88 -5.07 7.30
CA HIS A 69 1.85 -5.64 8.17
C HIS A 69 2.32 -6.87 8.98
N ASN A 70 3.47 -7.46 8.64
CA ASN A 70 4.09 -8.56 9.36
C ASN A 70 3.11 -9.72 9.64
N ILE A 71 2.42 -10.16 8.59
CA ILE A 71 1.36 -11.17 8.67
C ILE A 71 1.97 -12.52 9.03
N SER A 72 1.47 -13.13 10.11
CA SER A 72 1.90 -14.45 10.57
C SER A 72 0.70 -15.37 10.76
N LEU A 73 0.77 -16.58 10.20
CA LEU A 73 -0.26 -17.60 10.33
C LEU A 73 0.31 -18.78 11.10
N ASN A 74 -0.28 -19.09 12.26
CA ASN A 74 0.02 -20.28 13.03
C ASN A 74 -1.19 -21.20 12.96
N LEU A 75 -1.07 -22.30 12.24
CA LEU A 75 -2.16 -23.21 11.93
C LEU A 75 -1.79 -24.61 12.38
N SER A 76 -2.78 -25.36 12.88
CA SER A 76 -2.64 -26.79 13.14
C SER A 76 -3.50 -27.53 12.13
N VAL A 77 -2.88 -28.30 11.25
CA VAL A 77 -3.55 -28.98 10.12
C VAL A 77 -3.43 -30.50 10.26
N PRO A 78 -4.36 -31.31 9.73
CA PRO A 78 -4.23 -32.77 9.79
C PRO A 78 -2.93 -33.25 9.11
N ASN A 79 -2.14 -34.06 9.82
CA ASN A 79 -0.93 -34.63 9.25
C ASN A 79 -1.30 -35.75 8.23
N ARG A 80 -0.84 -35.59 6.99
CA ARG A 80 -1.03 -36.57 5.90
C ARG A 80 0.30 -37.13 5.36
N LEU A 81 1.43 -36.80 6.00
CA LEU A 81 2.76 -37.29 5.61
C LEU A 81 3.02 -38.72 6.11
N THR A 82 2.35 -39.11 7.18
CA THR A 82 2.37 -40.45 7.76
C THR A 82 1.00 -41.11 7.60
N ALA A 83 0.99 -42.36 7.13
CA ALA A 83 -0.23 -43.17 7.12
C ALA A 83 -0.63 -43.55 8.56
N ASP A 84 -1.93 -43.60 8.82
CA ASP A 84 -2.54 -44.13 10.06
C ASP A 84 -2.27 -43.35 11.36
N THR A 85 -2.00 -42.05 11.28
CA THR A 85 -1.89 -41.14 12.43
C THR A 85 -3.01 -40.10 12.43
N GLU A 86 -3.64 -39.82 13.59
CA GLU A 86 -4.57 -38.69 13.77
C GLU A 86 -3.85 -37.40 14.23
N ASP A 87 -2.52 -37.39 14.18
CA ASP A 87 -1.71 -36.27 14.66
C ASP A 87 -1.93 -35.00 13.82
N ALA A 88 -1.82 -33.87 14.50
CA ALA A 88 -1.80 -32.56 13.84
C ALA A 88 -0.37 -32.14 13.50
N LEU A 89 -0.22 -31.48 12.35
CA LEU A 89 0.99 -30.83 11.89
C LEU A 89 0.85 -29.32 12.14
N ASP A 90 1.74 -28.77 12.96
CA ASP A 90 1.81 -27.34 13.19
C ASP A 90 2.59 -26.64 12.08
N VAL A 91 1.95 -25.68 11.43
CA VAL A 91 2.49 -24.89 10.33
C VAL A 91 2.56 -23.43 10.76
N ARG A 92 3.73 -22.82 10.60
CA ARG A 92 3.97 -21.40 10.88
C ARG A 92 4.43 -20.69 9.62
N LEU A 93 3.57 -19.87 9.05
CA LEU A 93 3.85 -19.11 7.83
C LEU A 93 4.09 -17.65 8.17
N ARG A 94 5.07 -17.04 7.49
CA ARG A 94 5.28 -15.59 7.48
C ARG A 94 5.07 -15.09 6.06
N ILE A 95 4.12 -14.18 5.90
CA ILE A 95 3.74 -13.67 4.58
C ILE A 95 4.28 -12.25 4.45
N ALA A 96 5.25 -12.07 3.57
CA ALA A 96 5.84 -10.78 3.21
C ALA A 96 5.40 -10.31 1.82
N SER A 97 5.05 -11.21 0.93
CA SER A 97 4.59 -10.90 -0.42
C SER A 97 3.44 -11.81 -0.85
N ILE A 98 2.72 -11.42 -1.91
CA ILE A 98 1.66 -12.27 -2.47
C ILE A 98 2.19 -13.62 -2.97
N LYS A 99 3.47 -13.69 -3.35
CA LYS A 99 4.10 -14.93 -3.84
C LYS A 99 4.28 -15.96 -2.74
N ASP A 100 4.32 -15.53 -1.49
CA ASP A 100 4.52 -16.41 -0.32
C ASP A 100 3.26 -17.27 -0.05
N LEU A 101 2.15 -16.97 -0.73
CA LEU A 101 0.92 -17.77 -0.71
C LEU A 101 0.88 -18.84 -1.81
N THR A 102 1.93 -18.97 -2.62
CA THR A 102 2.03 -20.03 -3.62
C THR A 102 2.45 -21.36 -2.96
N PRO A 103 2.06 -22.52 -3.53
CA PRO A 103 2.46 -23.82 -2.98
C PRO A 103 3.97 -24.00 -2.87
N GLU A 104 4.74 -23.47 -3.83
CA GLU A 104 6.21 -23.52 -3.82
C GLU A 104 6.77 -22.82 -2.58
N ALA A 105 6.34 -21.58 -2.32
CA ALA A 105 6.81 -20.80 -1.17
C ALA A 105 6.33 -21.32 0.19
N ILE A 106 5.28 -22.14 0.22
CA ILE A 106 4.75 -22.74 1.45
C ILE A 106 5.55 -24.00 1.84
N VAL A 107 6.14 -24.69 0.87
CA VAL A 107 6.92 -25.92 1.10
C VAL A 107 8.37 -25.64 1.47
N ASP A 108 8.94 -24.53 0.98
CA ASP A 108 10.30 -24.05 1.30
C ASP A 108 10.47 -23.66 2.78
#